data_AF-A0A7W8QES8-F1
#
_entry.id   AF-A0A7W8QES8-F1
#
_cell.length_a   1.000
_cell.length_b   1.000
_cell.length_c   1.000
_cell.angle_alpha   90.00
_cell.angle_beta   90.00
_cell.angle_gamma   90.00
#
_symmetry.space_group_name_H-M   'P 1'
#
loop_
_entity.id
_entity.type
_entity.pdbx_description
1 polymer ?
#
loop_
_entity_poly.entity_id
_entity_poly.type
_entity_poly.pdbx_seq_one_letter_code
_entity_poly.pdbx_strand_id
1 'polypeptide(L)'
;MMYSIKPFFVEIFPERVDGWTAEARFSRQGDYAKPIKVPKVRFFLRAVKPTKAMAEGDAIEWARRYIASSAEVLETSLKQEEMRGNPRPRS
;
A
#
# COMPACT_ATOMS: atom_id res chain seq x y z
N MET A 1 -2.24 -4.50 -9.80
CA MET A 1 -1.10 -5.44 -9.86
C MET A 1 -0.44 -5.51 -8.48
N MET A 2 0.06 -6.67 -8.04
CA MET A 2 0.78 -6.83 -6.75
C MET A 2 2.29 -6.98 -7.00
N TYR A 3 3.09 -6.21 -6.28
CA TYR A 3 4.54 -6.15 -6.41
C TYR A 3 5.21 -6.52 -5.08
N SER A 4 6.31 -7.27 -5.15
CA SER A 4 7.17 -7.57 -4.01
C SER A 4 8.29 -6.54 -3.93
N ILE A 5 8.29 -5.72 -2.86
CA ILE A 5 9.34 -4.74 -2.57
C ILE A 5 9.74 -4.94 -1.11
N LYS A 6 10.74 -5.79 -0.87
CA LYS A 6 11.10 -6.25 0.48
C LYS A 6 11.30 -5.07 1.45
N PRO A 7 10.76 -5.15 2.69
CA PRO A 7 10.01 -6.26 3.28
C PRO A 7 8.48 -6.23 3.04
N PHE A 8 7.99 -5.42 2.10
CA PHE A 8 6.56 -5.18 1.85
C PHE A 8 6.04 -5.82 0.56
N PHE A 9 4.73 -5.99 0.52
CA PHE A 9 3.99 -6.09 -0.73
C PHE A 9 3.29 -4.76 -1.03
N VAL A 10 3.19 -4.44 -2.31
CA VAL A 10 2.50 -3.24 -2.79
C VAL A 10 1.49 -3.63 -3.86
N GLU A 11 0.22 -3.38 -3.62
CA GLU A 11 -0.84 -3.53 -4.61
C GLU A 11 -1.16 -2.16 -5.22
N ILE A 12 -1.05 -2.05 -6.53
CA ILE A 12 -1.41 -0.84 -7.28
C ILE A 12 -2.78 -1.04 -7.92
N PHE A 13 -3.70 -0.13 -7.62
CA PHE A 13 -5.06 -0.06 -8.15
C PHE A 13 -5.22 1.23 -8.95
N PRO A 14 -5.10 1.17 -10.28
CA PRO A 14 -5.38 2.33 -11.11
C PRO A 14 -6.85 2.64 -11.14
N GLU A 15 -7.16 3.92 -11.19
CA GLU A 15 -8.50 4.45 -11.24
C GLU A 15 -8.61 5.46 -12.38
N ARG A 16 -9.73 5.42 -13.10
CA ARG A 16 -10.02 6.36 -14.18
C ARG A 16 -10.91 7.48 -13.65
N VAL A 17 -10.40 8.70 -13.76
CA VAL A 17 -11.11 9.96 -13.51
C VAL A 17 -11.11 10.77 -14.81
N ASP A 18 -10.67 12.03 -14.82
CA ASP A 18 -10.36 12.84 -16.02
C ASP A 18 -9.03 12.45 -16.71
N GLY A 19 -8.54 11.25 -16.39
CA GLY A 19 -7.31 10.61 -16.83
C GLY A 19 -7.09 9.37 -15.97
N TRP A 20 -5.86 8.91 -15.82
CA TRP A 20 -5.54 7.75 -14.99
C TRP A 20 -4.76 8.16 -13.75
N THR A 21 -5.23 7.75 -12.58
CA THR A 21 -4.48 7.82 -11.33
C THR A 21 -4.32 6.43 -10.75
N ALA A 22 -3.68 6.30 -9.58
CA ALA A 22 -3.57 5.04 -8.87
C ALA A 22 -3.56 5.20 -7.35
N GLU A 23 -4.07 4.17 -6.69
CA GLU A 23 -3.89 3.94 -5.27
C GLU A 23 -2.84 2.85 -5.06
N ALA A 24 -1.92 3.10 -4.12
CA ALA A 24 -0.97 2.10 -3.65
C ALA A 24 -1.41 1.59 -2.27
N ARG A 25 -1.57 0.26 -2.13
CA ARG A 25 -1.80 -0.41 -0.85
C ARG A 25 -0.57 -1.16 -0.44
N PHE A 26 -0.14 -0.96 0.79
CA PHE A 26 1.03 -1.62 1.36
C PHE A 26 0.58 -2.63 2.40
N SER A 27 1.29 -3.75 2.47
CA SER A 27 1.16 -4.78 3.49
C SER A 27 2.53 -5.40 3.77
N ARG A 28 2.71 -6.02 4.95
CA ARG A 28 3.94 -6.77 5.22
C ARG A 28 3.90 -8.09 4.50
N GLN A 29 5.04 -8.54 3.99
CA GLN A 29 5.14 -9.89 3.43
C GLN A 29 4.84 -10.96 4.49
N GLY A 30 5.33 -10.77 5.71
CA GLY A 30 5.14 -11.72 6.82
C GLY A 30 3.69 -11.87 7.29
N ASP A 31 2.81 -10.90 7.01
CA ASP A 31 1.40 -10.98 7.43
C ASP A 31 0.59 -11.99 6.60
N TYR A 32 1.05 -12.35 5.39
CA TYR A 32 0.37 -13.33 4.52
C TYR A 32 0.50 -14.78 5.00
N ALA A 33 1.42 -15.06 5.93
CA ALA A 33 1.55 -16.38 6.55
C ALA A 33 0.55 -16.58 7.72
N LYS A 34 -0.10 -15.51 8.19
CA LYS A 34 -0.97 -15.55 9.36
C LYS A 34 -2.42 -15.88 8.96
N PRO A 35 -3.20 -16.60 9.79
CA PRO A 35 -4.61 -16.90 9.52
C PRO A 35 -5.54 -15.70 9.79
N ILE A 36 -5.01 -14.47 9.85
CA ILE A 36 -5.76 -13.24 10.16
C ILE A 36 -5.89 -12.36 8.93
N LYS A 37 -6.80 -11.38 9.00
CA LYS A 37 -6.91 -10.33 7.98
C LYS A 37 -5.60 -9.55 7.90
N VAL A 38 -5.01 -9.50 6.71
CA VAL A 38 -3.76 -8.76 6.44
C VAL A 38 -3.99 -7.25 6.59
N PRO A 39 -3.28 -6.56 7.51
CA PRO A 39 -3.33 -5.11 7.62
C PRO A 39 -2.85 -4.44 6.32
N LYS A 40 -3.55 -3.40 5.89
CA LYS A 40 -3.21 -2.65 4.68
C LYS A 40 -3.29 -1.15 4.92
N VAL A 41 -2.26 -0.42 4.52
CA VAL A 41 -2.26 1.05 4.49
C VAL A 41 -2.40 1.52 3.05
N ARG A 42 -3.26 2.51 2.81
CA ARG A 42 -3.61 3.02 1.48
C ARG A 42 -3.06 4.42 1.26
N PHE A 43 -2.45 4.65 0.11
CA PHE A 43 -2.02 5.97 -0.34
C PHE A 43 -2.57 6.26 -1.73
N PHE A 44 -3.26 7.38 -1.85
CA PHE A 44 -3.78 7.87 -3.12
C PHE A 44 -2.74 8.78 -3.77
N LEU A 45 -2.28 8.40 -4.96
CA LEU A 45 -1.49 9.30 -5.77
C LEU A 45 -2.44 10.28 -6.45
N ARG A 46 -2.13 11.58 -6.39
CA ARG A 46 -2.99 12.62 -6.98
C ARG A 46 -2.63 12.94 -8.43
N ALA A 47 -1.47 12.47 -8.91
CA ALA A 47 -0.99 12.77 -10.24
C ALA A 47 -1.82 12.00 -11.28
N VAL A 48 -2.47 12.75 -12.18
CA VAL A 48 -3.22 12.19 -13.32
C VAL A 48 -2.27 11.97 -14.49
N LYS A 49 -2.36 10.79 -15.12
CA LYS A 49 -1.56 10.36 -16.27
C LYS A 49 -2.45 10.08 -17.48
N PRO A 50 -1.93 10.18 -18.70
CA PRO A 50 -2.70 9.90 -19.92
C PRO A 50 -3.17 8.45 -20.05
N THR A 51 -2.40 7.49 -19.52
CA THR A 51 -2.71 6.05 -19.68
C THR A 51 -2.65 5.30 -18.35
N LYS A 52 -3.39 4.19 -18.27
CA LYS A 52 -3.37 3.27 -17.12
C LYS A 52 -1.96 2.79 -16.80
N ALA A 53 -1.21 2.39 -17.83
CA ALA A 53 0.16 1.88 -17.67
C ALA A 53 1.12 2.95 -17.10
N MET A 54 0.97 4.21 -17.51
CA MET A 54 1.76 5.32 -16.94
C MET A 54 1.40 5.56 -15.48
N ALA A 55 0.11 5.51 -15.11
CA ALA A 55 -0.32 5.64 -13.72
C ALA A 55 0.20 4.48 -12.85
N GLU A 56 0.16 3.24 -13.36
CA GLU A 56 0.73 2.08 -12.69
C GLU A 56 2.26 2.23 -12.51
N GLY A 57 2.96 2.63 -13.57
CA GLY A 57 4.41 2.84 -13.59
C GLY A 57 4.87 3.90 -12.59
N ASP A 58 4.21 5.06 -12.60
CA ASP A 58 4.51 6.16 -11.67
C ASP A 58 4.24 5.76 -10.21
N ALA A 59 3.16 5.02 -9.97
CA ALA A 59 2.81 4.56 -8.64
C ALA A 59 3.79 3.52 -8.09
N ILE A 60 4.29 2.59 -8.92
CA ILE A 60 5.31 1.63 -8.48
C ILE A 60 6.66 2.30 -8.22
N GLU A 61 7.06 3.28 -9.05
CA GLU A 61 8.28 4.05 -8.81
C GLU A 61 8.19 4.89 -7.53
N TRP A 62 7.07 5.57 -7.33
CA TRP A 62 6.80 6.30 -6.09
C TRP A 62 6.84 5.36 -4.87
N ALA A 63 6.20 4.19 -4.94
CA ALA A 63 6.16 3.24 -3.83
C ALA A 63 7.57 2.72 -3.47
N ARG A 64 8.43 2.46 -4.46
CA ARG A 64 9.83 2.08 -4.23
C ARG A 64 10.59 3.17 -3.48
N ARG A 65 10.44 4.44 -3.90
CA ARG A 65 11.08 5.58 -3.23
C ARG A 65 10.57 5.75 -1.81
N TYR A 66 9.25 5.64 -1.62
CA TYR A 66 8.62 5.78 -0.30
C TYR A 66 9.07 4.68 0.68
N ILE A 67 9.14 3.42 0.23
CA ILE A 67 9.67 2.33 1.06
C ILE A 67 11.13 2.61 1.44
N ALA A 68 11.96 3.05 0.49
CA ALA A 68 13.36 3.34 0.75
C ALA A 68 13.56 4.49 1.76
N SER A 69 12.71 5.53 1.74
CA SER A 69 12.85 6.70 2.61
C SER A 69 12.05 6.63 3.91
N SER A 70 11.04 5.77 4.00
CA SER A 70 9.98 5.89 5.02
C SER A 70 9.42 4.56 5.50
N ALA A 71 10.22 3.48 5.40
CA ALA A 71 9.83 2.14 5.86
C ALA A 71 9.31 2.11 7.32
N GLU A 72 9.94 2.86 8.24
CA GLU A 72 9.51 2.90 9.65
C GLU A 72 8.14 3.57 9.85
N VAL A 73 7.85 4.61 9.08
CA VAL A 73 6.54 5.27 9.07
C VAL A 73 5.49 4.28 8.58
N LEU A 74 5.78 3.59 7.48
CA LEU A 74 4.91 2.58 6.92
C LEU A 74 4.63 1.44 7.91
N GLU A 75 5.66 0.94 8.58
CA GLU A 75 5.54 -0.05 9.66
C GLU A 75 4.64 0.42 10.79
N THR A 76 4.82 1.67 11.24
CA THR A 76 4.01 2.26 12.30
C THR A 76 2.54 2.36 11.89
N SER A 77 2.27 2.82 10.67
CA SER A 77 0.89 2.89 10.14
C SER A 77 0.26 1.51 10.02
N LEU A 78 1.01 0.49 9.57
CA LEU A 78 0.51 -0.89 9.49
C LEU A 78 0.18 -1.48 10.87
N LYS A 79 0.97 -1.16 11.92
CA LYS A 79 0.65 -1.55 13.30
C LYS A 79 -0.66 -0.90 13.78
N GLN A 80 -0.90 0.36 13.43
CA GLN A 80 -2.15 1.05 13.79
C GLN A 80 -3.37 0.40 13.12
N GLU A 81 -3.26 0.04 11.84
CA GLU A 81 -4.33 -0.67 11.13
C GLU A 81 -4.59 -2.07 11.71
N GLU A 82 -3.54 -2.79 12.12
CA GLU A 82 -3.67 -4.08 12.84
C GLU A 82 -4.43 -3.91 14.17
N MET A 83 -4.11 -2.87 14.95
CA MET A 83 -4.82 -2.56 16.21
C MET A 83 -6.28 -2.14 15.98
N ARG A 84 -6.59 -1.44 14.88
CA ARG A 84 -7.97 -1.10 14.51
C ARG A 84 -8.78 -2.33 14.11
N GLY A 85 -8.15 -3.29 13.44
CA GLY A 85 -8.77 -4.55 13.02
C GLY A 85 -8.97 -5.55 14.17
N ASN A 86 -8.26 -5.40 15.27
CA ASN A 86 -8.34 -6.26 16.45
C ASN A 86 -8.66 -5.43 17.71
N PRO A 87 -9.94 -5.09 17.96
CA PRO A 87 -10.30 -4.39 19.19
C PRO A 87 -9.85 -5.23 20.38
N ARG A 88 -9.09 -4.62 21.31
CA ARG A 88 -8.65 -5.29 22.54
C ARG A 88 -9.86 -6.00 23.19
N PRO A 89 -9.69 -7.21 23.76
CA PRO A 89 -10.72 -7.77 24.63
C PRO A 89 -11.03 -6.72 25.70
N ARG A 90 -12.30 -6.37 25.86
CA ARG A 90 -12.73 -5.60 27.03
C ARG A 90 -12.46 -6.50 28.24
N SER A 91 -11.39 -6.20 28.97
CA SER A 91 -11.09 -6.72 30.30
C SER A 91 -12.18 -6.31 31.28
#